data_AF-A0AAW4TQ62-F1
#
_entry.id   AF-A0AAW4TQ62-F1
#
_cell.length_a   1.000
_cell.length_b   1.000
_cell.length_c   1.000
_cell.angle_alpha   90.00
_cell.angle_beta   90.00
_cell.angle_gamma   90.00
#
_symmetry.space_group_name_H-M   'P 1'
#
loop_
_entity.id
_entity.type
_entity.pdbx_description
1 polymer ?
#
loop_
_entity_poly.entity_id
_entity_poly.type
_entity_poly.pdbx_seq_one_letter_code
_entity_poly.pdbx_strand_id
1 'polypeptide(L)'
;MTTSIDCSEAGFSEFLLANPQLDGHADLIWQLHAVYWRNKRLGHPKAVGLLIQYARAWAARNPGETAIGRLRPHAQEPLPGRRP
;
A
#
# COMPACT_ATOMS: atom_id res chain seq x y z
N MET A 1 2.59 19.92 -14.79
CA MET A 1 1.34 19.15 -14.62
C MET A 1 1.57 18.09 -13.58
N THR A 2 1.32 18.39 -12.31
CA THR A 2 1.23 17.36 -11.29
C THR A 2 -0.18 16.81 -11.44
N THR A 3 -0.32 15.64 -12.07
CA THR A 3 -1.57 14.90 -12.07
C THR A 3 -2.04 14.86 -10.62
N SER A 4 -3.14 15.54 -10.30
CA SER A 4 -3.79 15.39 -9.02
C SER A 4 -4.35 13.97 -9.03
N ILE A 5 -3.55 13.01 -8.60
CA ILE A 5 -3.97 11.61 -8.52
C ILE A 5 -4.97 11.59 -7.38
N ASP A 6 -6.25 11.71 -7.74
CA ASP A 6 -7.34 11.51 -6.81
C ASP A 6 -7.32 10.05 -6.33
N CYS A 7 -7.88 9.81 -5.15
CA CYS A 7 -8.01 8.44 -4.68
C CYS A 7 -8.95 7.67 -5.61
N SER A 8 -8.49 6.52 -6.08
CA SER A 8 -9.25 5.69 -7.02
C SER A 8 -9.05 4.21 -6.70
N GLU A 9 -10.00 3.37 -7.10
CA GLU A 9 -9.84 1.91 -6.99
C GLU A 9 -8.62 1.41 -7.76
N ALA A 10 -8.29 2.05 -8.89
CA ALA A 10 -7.07 1.75 -9.65
C ALA A 10 -5.83 2.01 -8.80
N GLY A 11 -5.73 3.18 -8.17
CA GLY A 11 -4.60 3.53 -7.31
C GLY A 11 -4.48 2.63 -6.07
N PHE A 12 -5.60 2.19 -5.50
CA PHE A 12 -5.57 1.19 -4.42
C PHE A 12 -5.10 -0.18 -4.92
N SER A 13 -5.56 -0.61 -6.10
CA SER A 13 -5.14 -1.86 -6.73
C SER A 13 -3.66 -1.86 -7.09
N GLU A 14 -3.12 -0.75 -7.59
CA GLU A 14 -1.68 -0.57 -7.84
C GLU A 14 -0.87 -0.71 -6.55
N PHE A 15 -1.37 -0.18 -5.43
CA PHE A 15 -0.75 -0.38 -4.13
C PHE A 15 -0.75 -1.85 -3.70
N LEU A 16 -1.84 -2.61 -3.92
CA LEU A 16 -1.87 -4.04 -3.64
C LEU A 16 -0.90 -4.82 -4.53
N LEU A 17 -0.85 -4.52 -5.83
CA LEU A 17 0.05 -5.15 -6.79
C LEU A 17 1.53 -4.91 -6.45
N ALA A 18 1.86 -3.71 -5.96
CA ALA A 18 3.20 -3.38 -5.48
C ALA A 18 3.60 -4.16 -4.21
N ASN A 19 2.63 -4.75 -3.53
CA ASN A 19 2.76 -5.36 -2.22
C ASN A 19 2.10 -6.74 -2.16
N PRO A 20 2.62 -7.73 -2.93
CA PRO A 20 2.03 -9.07 -3.01
C PRO A 20 2.02 -9.81 -1.66
N GLN A 21 2.82 -9.38 -0.70
CA GLN A 21 2.75 -9.87 0.68
C GLN A 21 1.41 -9.60 1.38
N LEU A 22 0.58 -8.68 0.89
CA LEU A 22 -0.80 -8.49 1.39
C LEU A 22 -1.74 -9.58 0.84
N ASP A 23 -1.37 -10.26 -0.24
CA ASP A 23 -2.11 -11.36 -0.82
C ASP A 23 -2.22 -12.49 0.20
N GLY A 24 -3.45 -12.90 0.52
CA GLY A 24 -3.74 -13.83 1.61
C GLY A 24 -4.24 -13.19 2.92
N HIS A 25 -4.17 -11.86 3.06
CA HIS A 25 -4.70 -11.14 4.23
C HIS A 25 -5.98 -10.37 3.90
N ALA A 26 -7.05 -11.09 3.55
CA ALA A 26 -8.33 -10.50 3.12
C ALA A 26 -8.90 -9.48 4.14
N ASP A 27 -8.87 -9.80 5.43
CA ASP A 27 -9.31 -8.89 6.50
C ASP A 27 -8.48 -7.60 6.56
N LEU A 28 -7.15 -7.71 6.39
CA LEU A 28 -6.26 -6.55 6.38
C LEU A 28 -6.51 -5.70 5.13
N ILE A 29 -6.69 -6.32 3.95
CA ILE A 29 -7.01 -5.61 2.71
C ILE A 29 -8.30 -4.81 2.87
N TRP A 30 -9.34 -5.40 3.46
CA TRP A 30 -10.59 -4.70 3.78
C TRP A 30 -10.38 -3.49 4.69
N GLN A 31 -9.57 -3.64 5.74
CA GLN A 31 -9.24 -2.52 6.64
C GLN A 31 -8.46 -1.41 5.91
N LEU A 32 -7.49 -1.79 5.08
CA LEU A 32 -6.71 -0.85 4.27
C LEU A 32 -7.61 -0.10 3.27
N HIS A 33 -8.55 -0.78 2.63
CA HIS A 33 -9.54 -0.16 1.73
C HIS A 33 -10.37 0.89 2.48
N ALA A 34 -10.88 0.55 3.67
CA ALA A 34 -11.62 1.51 4.51
C ALA A 34 -10.76 2.72 4.92
N VAL A 35 -9.50 2.50 5.31
CA VAL A 35 -8.57 3.60 5.64
C VAL A 35 -8.29 4.48 4.42
N TYR A 36 -8.09 3.89 3.26
CA TYR A 36 -7.84 4.61 2.00
C TYR A 36 -9.01 5.56 1.68
N TRP A 37 -10.22 5.03 1.65
CA TRP A 37 -11.43 5.79 1.31
C TRP A 37 -11.81 6.84 2.35
N ARG A 38 -11.64 6.53 3.64
CA ARG A 38 -11.86 7.49 4.73
C ARG A 38 -10.92 8.70 4.63
N ASN A 39 -9.75 8.53 4.01
CA ASN A 39 -8.74 9.56 3.84
C ASN A 39 -8.67 10.13 2.42
N LYS A 40 -9.65 9.83 1.54
CA LYS A 40 -9.65 10.26 0.14
C LYS A 40 -9.43 11.77 -0.06
N ARG A 41 -9.97 12.58 0.85
CA ARG A 41 -9.84 14.06 0.87
C ARG A 41 -8.41 14.57 1.01
N LEU A 42 -7.47 13.72 1.45
CA LEU A 42 -6.06 14.07 1.61
C LEU A 42 -5.26 13.88 0.30
N GLY A 43 -5.87 13.27 -0.72
CA GLY A 43 -5.22 12.89 -1.97
C GLY A 43 -4.50 11.55 -1.89
N HIS A 44 -4.34 10.90 -3.05
CA HIS A 44 -3.76 9.56 -3.18
C HIS A 44 -2.42 9.37 -2.43
N PRO A 45 -1.39 10.20 -2.61
CA PRO A 45 -0.08 9.93 -1.98
C PRO A 45 -0.13 9.95 -0.45
N LYS A 46 -0.97 10.83 0.14
CA LYS A 46 -1.15 10.87 1.60
C LYS A 46 -1.95 9.68 2.10
N ALA A 47 -3.00 9.29 1.36
CA ALA A 47 -3.81 8.12 1.70
C ALA A 47 -2.96 6.84 1.70
N VAL A 48 -2.12 6.63 0.68
CA VAL A 48 -1.19 5.49 0.61
C VAL A 48 -0.17 5.50 1.76
N GLY A 49 0.38 6.67 2.10
CA GLY A 49 1.27 6.80 3.27
C GLY A 49 0.62 6.33 4.57
N LEU A 50 -0.68 6.58 4.75
CA LEU A 50 -1.45 6.09 5.91
C LEU A 50 -1.66 4.57 5.85
N LEU A 51 -1.86 3.98 4.67
CA LEU A 51 -1.97 2.52 4.52
C LEU A 51 -0.72 1.81 5.01
N ILE A 52 0.45 2.30 4.62
CA ILE A 52 1.74 1.73 5.04
C ILE A 52 1.90 1.82 6.55
N GLN A 53 1.57 2.96 7.14
CA GLN A 53 1.65 3.13 8.60
C GLN A 53 0.68 2.19 9.32
N TYR A 54 -0.55 2.07 8.83
CA TYR A 54 -1.55 1.16 9.39
C TYR A 54 -1.08 -0.29 9.35
N ALA A 55 -0.61 -0.73 8.18
CA ALA A 55 -0.12 -2.09 7.99
C ALA A 55 1.14 -2.38 8.81
N ARG A 56 2.06 -1.41 8.97
CA ARG A 56 3.20 -1.55 9.89
C ARG A 56 2.76 -1.72 11.34
N ALA A 57 1.80 -0.92 11.80
CA ALA A 57 1.24 -1.04 13.15
C ALA A 57 0.48 -2.37 13.32
N TRP A 58 -0.15 -2.88 12.27
CA TRP A 58 -0.74 -4.22 12.26
C TRP A 58 0.32 -5.32 12.34
N ALA A 59 1.39 -5.24 11.54
CA ALA A 59 2.50 -6.20 11.58
C ALA A 59 3.20 -6.23 12.95
N ALA A 60 3.38 -5.08 13.61
CA ALA A 60 3.96 -5.01 14.95
C ALA A 60 3.12 -5.74 16.02
N ARG A 61 1.81 -5.94 15.76
CA ARG A 61 0.89 -6.68 16.63
C ARG A 61 0.78 -8.17 16.27
N ASN A 62 1.34 -8.59 15.13
CA ASN A 62 1.26 -9.95 14.59
C ASN A 62 2.68 -10.48 14.33
N PRO A 63 3.33 -11.12 15.32
CA PRO A 63 4.76 -11.46 15.25
C PRO A 63 5.15 -12.49 14.17
N GLY A 64 4.21 -13.04 13.40
CA GLY A 64 4.49 -13.86 12.20
C GLY A 64 4.57 -13.05 10.89
N GLU A 65 4.04 -11.83 10.86
CA GLU A 65 3.73 -11.10 9.63
C GLU A 65 4.71 -9.96 9.35
N THR A 66 6.00 -10.26 9.55
CA THR A 66 7.09 -9.28 9.42
C THR A 66 7.25 -8.75 7.99
N ALA A 67 6.80 -9.51 6.99
CA ALA A 67 6.75 -9.08 5.59
C ALA A 67 5.92 -7.81 5.48
N ILE A 68 4.71 -7.78 6.06
CA ILE A 68 3.78 -6.63 6.08
C ILE A 68 4.40 -5.34 6.64
N GLY A 69 5.43 -5.43 7.48
CA GLY A 69 6.17 -4.24 7.95
C GLY A 69 6.95 -3.51 6.83
N ARG A 70 7.22 -4.16 5.70
CA ARG A 70 8.10 -3.69 4.61
C ARG A 70 7.37 -3.20 3.35
N LEU A 71 6.09 -2.81 3.48
CA LEU A 71 5.30 -2.32 2.36
C LEU A 71 5.93 -1.09 1.69
N ARG A 72 5.68 -0.97 0.38
CA ARG A 72 6.16 0.10 -0.49
C ARG A 72 5.00 0.99 -0.94
N PRO A 73 5.21 2.32 -1.04
CA PRO A 73 4.18 3.28 -1.49
C PRO A 73 3.93 3.28 -2.99
N HIS A 74 4.82 2.68 -3.78
CA HIS A 74 4.70 2.61 -5.22
C HIS A 74 5.27 1.28 -5.71
N ALA A 75 4.77 0.78 -6.84
CA ALA A 75 5.39 -0.30 -7.59
C ALA A 75 6.72 0.19 -8.13
N GLN A 76 7.76 0.17 -7.30
CA GLN A 76 9.11 0.25 -7.81
C GLN A 76 9.38 -1.08 -8.51
N GLU A 77 9.22 -1.12 -9.83
CA GLU A 77 9.77 -2.19 -10.66
C GLU A 77 11.25 -2.40 -10.29
N PRO A 78 11.68 -3.59 -9.86
CA PRO A 78 13.00 -4.06 -10.23
C PRO A 78 12.83 -4.81 -11.54
N LEU A 79 12.89 -4.13 -12.68
CA LEU A 79 13.18 -4.84 -13.93
C LEU A 79 14.63 -5.37 -13.82
N PRO A 80 14.86 -6.70 -13.88
CA PRO A 80 16.20 -7.25 -13.85
C PRO A 80 16.85 -6.99 -15.21
N GLY A 81 17.68 -5.95 -15.33
CA GLY A 81 18.36 -5.71 -16.60
C GLY A 81 19.22 -4.45 -16.72
N ARG A 82 20.32 -4.36 -15.96
CA ARG A 82 21.70 -4.21 -16.50
C ARG A 82 22.69 -3.90 -15.36
N ARG A 83 23.77 -4.68 -15.35
CA ARG A 83 24.90 -4.70 -14.40
C ARG A 83 25.84 -3.47 -14.57
N PRO A 84 26.77 -3.22 -13.62
CA PRO A 84 27.53 -1.97 -13.48
C PRO A 84 28.42 -1.61 -14.67
#